data_AF-W4V7J4-F1
#
_entry.id   AF-W4V7J4-F1
#
_cell.length_a   1.000
_cell.length_b   1.000
_cell.length_c   1.000
_cell.angle_alpha   90.00
_cell.angle_beta   90.00
_cell.angle_gamma   90.00
#
_symmetry.space_group_name_H-M   'P 1'
#
loop_
_entity.id
_entity.type
_entity.pdbx_description
1 polymer ?
#
loop_
_entity_poly.entity_id
_entity_poly.type
_entity_poly.pdbx_seq_one_letter_code
_entity_poly.pdbx_strand_id
1 'polypeptide(L)'
;MNLINKDVDMIFYPCLPYEVKEYEDCTNHYNCPMVTSYPEVIKNNMDVLEEQNIRFMNPFLPFDDKKRLAKRLYEEFKDFDISWREIKRAVEKAVEEDEKVKGDIRQKGEETLKYLEETGKKGIVLAGRPYHIDPEINHGIPNIITGFGMAVLTEDSIAHLGKIQHPLRVVDQWTYHSRLYRAASFVKDKANLELVQLNSFGCGLDAVTTDQVEEILSSCEKIYTVLKIDEIDNLGAAKIRIRSLKAAMDERDRNGFTIKKGDASCKKVLFTEEMRKKHTILVPQMSPIHFQLLEEAFNVSGYNLKVLPYVDKKAIDEGSSM
;
A
#
# COMPACT_ATOMS: atom_id res chain seq x y z
N MET A 1 16.60 19.01 2.60
CA MET A 1 17.33 19.90 3.54
C MET A 1 18.39 19.19 4.37
N ASN A 2 18.13 18.08 5.09
CA ASN A 2 19.16 17.45 5.94
C ASN A 2 20.46 17.09 5.20
N LEU A 3 20.36 16.43 4.02
CA LEU A 3 21.52 16.08 3.20
C LEU A 3 22.27 17.32 2.67
N ILE A 4 21.51 18.34 2.26
CA ILE A 4 22.03 19.61 1.76
C ILE A 4 22.86 20.31 2.85
N ASN A 5 22.34 20.38 4.08
CA ASN A 5 23.06 20.95 5.22
C ASN A 5 24.29 20.15 5.66
N LYS A 6 24.49 18.94 5.11
CA LYS A 6 25.69 18.12 5.31
C LYS A 6 26.70 18.30 4.17
N ASP A 7 26.48 19.27 3.29
CA ASP A 7 27.34 19.61 2.16
C ASP A 7 27.65 18.39 1.27
N VAL A 8 26.63 17.59 0.95
CA VAL A 8 26.80 16.45 0.04
C VAL A 8 26.92 16.94 -1.41
N ASP A 9 27.89 16.41 -2.14
CA ASP A 9 28.07 16.72 -3.57
C ASP A 9 27.03 16.03 -4.46
N MET A 10 26.36 15.00 -3.93
CA MET A 10 25.50 14.12 -4.70
C MET A 10 24.39 13.49 -3.87
N ILE A 11 23.22 13.34 -4.50
CA ILE A 11 22.10 12.57 -3.97
C ILE A 11 21.67 11.54 -5.02
N PHE A 12 21.73 10.26 -4.66
CA PHE A 12 21.19 9.18 -5.48
C PHE A 12 19.83 8.75 -4.92
N TYR A 13 18.76 9.01 -5.68
CA TYR A 13 17.40 8.66 -5.31
C TYR A 13 16.63 8.15 -6.54
N PRO A 14 16.69 6.83 -6.83
CA PRO A 14 16.12 6.29 -8.06
C PRO A 14 14.59 6.18 -8.04
N CYS A 15 13.99 6.23 -9.22
CA CYS A 15 12.57 5.97 -9.45
C CYS A 15 12.34 4.47 -9.67
N LEU A 16 11.46 3.84 -8.89
CA LEU A 16 11.17 2.40 -8.98
C LEU A 16 9.71 2.17 -9.40
N PRO A 17 9.40 1.95 -10.69
CA PRO A 17 8.03 1.73 -11.16
C PRO A 17 7.45 0.38 -10.77
N TYR A 18 8.31 -0.64 -10.80
CA TYR A 18 7.98 -2.02 -10.49
C TYR A 18 8.73 -2.43 -9.23
N GLU A 19 8.03 -3.21 -8.42
CA GLU A 19 8.58 -3.91 -7.26
C GLU A 19 8.80 -5.39 -7.62
N VAL A 20 9.47 -6.18 -6.79
CA VAL A 20 9.55 -7.63 -7.05
C VAL A 20 8.14 -8.24 -7.00
N LYS A 21 7.84 -9.13 -7.95
CA LYS A 21 6.59 -9.89 -7.95
C LYS A 21 6.65 -10.97 -6.86
N GLU A 22 6.00 -10.72 -5.72
CA GLU A 22 6.04 -11.61 -4.55
C GLU A 22 5.03 -12.77 -4.61
N TYR A 23 3.96 -12.62 -5.38
CA TYR A 23 2.86 -13.56 -5.43
C TYR A 23 2.45 -13.86 -6.87
N GLU A 24 2.21 -15.12 -7.20
CA GLU A 24 1.85 -15.52 -8.56
C GLU A 24 0.45 -15.05 -8.96
N ASP A 25 -0.47 -15.02 -7.99
CA ASP A 25 -1.90 -14.74 -8.14
C ASP A 25 -2.25 -13.24 -8.09
N CYS A 26 -1.26 -12.34 -8.01
CA CYS A 26 -1.49 -10.91 -8.22
C CYS A 26 -1.60 -10.57 -9.72
N THR A 27 -2.33 -9.50 -10.02
CA THR A 27 -2.48 -8.98 -11.40
C THR A 27 -1.20 -8.29 -11.89
N ASN A 28 -0.50 -7.59 -10.99
CA ASN A 28 0.75 -6.89 -11.29
C ASN A 28 1.57 -6.65 -10.01
N HIS A 29 2.73 -5.99 -10.15
CA HIS A 29 3.70 -5.74 -9.09
C HIS A 29 4.21 -4.28 -9.12
N TYR A 30 3.33 -3.34 -9.41
CA TYR A 30 3.68 -1.92 -9.41
C TYR A 30 4.06 -1.43 -8.01
N ASN A 31 4.97 -0.48 -7.97
CA ASN A 31 5.14 0.40 -6.82
C ASN A 31 4.02 1.46 -6.79
N CYS A 32 3.83 2.10 -5.64
CA CYS A 32 2.87 3.20 -5.54
C CYS A 32 3.33 4.37 -6.45
N PRO A 33 2.49 4.92 -7.35
CA PRO A 33 2.89 6.00 -8.24
C PRO A 33 3.45 7.23 -7.53
N MET A 34 2.93 7.55 -6.34
CA MET A 34 3.44 8.62 -5.49
C MET A 34 4.86 8.36 -5.01
N VAL A 35 5.18 7.12 -4.64
CA VAL A 35 6.51 6.74 -4.15
C VAL A 35 7.50 6.63 -5.32
N THR A 36 7.10 5.97 -6.41
CA THR A 36 7.92 5.81 -7.62
C THR A 36 8.43 7.14 -8.17
N SER A 37 7.58 8.17 -8.18
CA SER A 37 7.85 9.45 -8.85
C SER A 37 8.33 10.55 -7.92
N TYR A 38 8.43 10.29 -6.61
CA TYR A 38 8.87 11.30 -5.65
C TYR A 38 10.25 11.90 -5.97
N PRO A 39 11.24 11.13 -6.48
CA PRO A 39 12.50 11.71 -6.91
C PRO A 39 12.35 12.73 -8.05
N GLU A 40 11.43 12.51 -8.99
CA GLU A 40 11.12 13.49 -10.05
C GLU A 40 10.50 14.76 -9.46
N VAL A 41 9.63 14.63 -8.45
CA VAL A 41 9.05 15.81 -7.78
C VAL A 41 10.16 16.63 -7.11
N ILE A 42 11.07 15.99 -6.37
CA ILE A 42 12.19 16.69 -5.73
C ILE A 42 13.06 17.40 -6.77
N LYS A 43 13.47 16.68 -7.81
CA LYS A 43 14.33 17.24 -8.87
C LYS A 43 13.73 18.48 -9.53
N ASN A 44 12.43 18.46 -9.81
CA ASN A 44 11.77 19.53 -10.56
C ASN A 44 11.25 20.69 -9.68
N ASN A 45 11.29 20.57 -8.34
CA ASN A 45 10.71 21.58 -7.43
C ASN A 45 11.68 22.06 -6.34
N MET A 46 12.93 21.58 -6.31
CA MET A 46 13.92 22.00 -5.33
C MET A 46 15.08 22.75 -6.00
N ASP A 47 14.89 24.06 -6.21
CA ASP A 47 15.89 24.95 -6.82
C ASP A 47 17.25 24.91 -6.10
N VAL A 48 17.24 24.68 -4.78
CA VAL A 48 18.46 24.54 -3.95
C VAL A 48 19.43 23.47 -4.47
N LEU A 49 18.95 22.45 -5.20
CA LEU A 49 19.82 21.44 -5.81
C LEU A 49 20.72 22.06 -6.88
N GLU A 50 20.17 22.97 -7.71
CA GLU A 50 20.92 23.70 -8.72
C GLU A 50 21.77 24.81 -8.09
N GLU A 51 21.22 25.57 -7.15
CA GLU A 51 21.91 26.67 -6.46
C GLU A 51 23.18 26.20 -5.75
N GLN A 52 23.15 25.00 -5.18
CA GLN A 52 24.29 24.38 -4.48
C GLN A 52 25.08 23.41 -5.37
N ASN A 53 24.75 23.31 -6.66
CA ASN A 53 25.42 22.45 -7.62
C ASN A 53 25.50 20.97 -7.17
N ILE A 54 24.44 20.47 -6.56
CA ILE A 54 24.34 19.08 -6.06
C ILE A 54 23.93 18.18 -7.22
N ARG A 55 24.71 17.13 -7.50
CA ARG A 55 24.35 16.13 -8.52
C ARG A 55 23.20 15.26 -8.03
N PHE A 56 21.98 15.52 -8.51
CA PHE A 56 20.80 14.71 -8.20
C PHE A 56 20.59 13.59 -9.24
N MET A 57 20.85 12.35 -8.85
CA MET A 57 20.71 11.17 -9.71
C MET A 57 19.42 10.41 -9.39
N ASN A 58 18.46 10.45 -10.30
CA ASN A 58 17.15 9.85 -10.12
C ASN A 58 16.69 8.95 -11.28
N PRO A 59 17.50 7.96 -11.69
CA PRO A 59 17.17 7.13 -12.83
C PRO A 59 15.99 6.21 -12.54
N PHE A 60 15.28 5.82 -13.59
CA PHE A 60 14.31 4.73 -13.54
C PHE A 60 15.04 3.39 -13.54
N LEU A 61 14.82 2.58 -12.49
CA LEU A 61 15.47 1.28 -12.35
C LEU A 61 14.47 0.11 -12.49
N PRO A 62 14.82 -0.95 -13.26
CA PRO A 62 14.03 -2.16 -13.36
C PRO A 62 14.33 -3.10 -12.18
N PHE A 63 13.86 -2.71 -10.98
CA PHE A 63 14.17 -3.42 -9.73
C PHE A 63 13.69 -4.87 -9.71
N ASP A 64 12.63 -5.16 -10.48
CA ASP A 64 12.02 -6.48 -10.64
C ASP A 64 12.85 -7.47 -11.49
N ASP A 65 13.83 -6.99 -12.27
CA ASP A 65 14.71 -7.84 -13.09
C ASP A 65 16.17 -7.59 -12.73
N LYS A 66 16.74 -8.49 -11.92
CA LYS A 66 18.15 -8.48 -11.47
C LYS A 66 19.16 -8.25 -12.61
N LYS A 67 18.96 -8.85 -13.79
CA LYS A 67 19.92 -8.72 -14.91
C LYS A 67 19.82 -7.34 -15.54
N ARG A 68 18.59 -6.84 -15.75
CA ARG A 68 18.37 -5.49 -16.26
C ARG A 68 18.78 -4.43 -15.25
N LEU A 69 18.58 -4.66 -13.96
CA LEU A 69 19.00 -3.77 -12.88
C LEU A 69 20.51 -3.57 -12.91
N ALA A 70 21.29 -4.66 -12.96
CA ALA A 70 22.75 -4.57 -13.07
C ALA A 70 23.18 -3.81 -14.32
N LYS A 71 22.55 -4.09 -15.47
CA LYS A 71 22.80 -3.36 -16.73
C LYS A 71 22.53 -1.86 -16.58
N ARG A 72 21.36 -1.49 -16.06
CA ARG A 72 20.96 -0.10 -15.91
C ARG A 72 21.86 0.64 -14.92
N LEU A 73 22.18 0.04 -13.78
CA LEU A 73 23.10 0.63 -12.80
C LEU A 73 24.49 0.87 -13.39
N TYR A 74 25.01 -0.08 -14.20
CA TYR A 74 26.29 0.12 -14.87
C TYR A 74 26.27 1.29 -15.89
N GLU A 75 25.15 1.48 -16.58
CA GLU A 75 24.96 2.63 -17.47
C GLU A 75 24.91 3.96 -16.69
N GLU A 76 24.18 4.01 -15.56
CA GLU A 76 24.02 5.22 -14.74
C GLU A 76 25.29 5.60 -13.97
N PHE A 77 26.07 4.62 -13.52
CA PHE A 77 27.32 4.84 -12.77
C PHE A 77 28.57 4.87 -13.65
N LYS A 78 28.42 5.05 -14.97
CA LYS A 78 29.56 5.06 -15.90
C LYS A 78 30.61 6.12 -15.57
N ASP A 79 30.20 7.27 -15.04
CA ASP A 79 31.11 8.38 -14.70
C ASP A 79 31.94 8.14 -13.43
N PHE A 80 31.69 7.03 -12.73
CA PHE A 80 32.33 6.71 -11.45
C PHE A 80 33.41 5.64 -11.58
N ASP A 81 33.77 5.26 -12.80
CA ASP A 81 34.76 4.22 -13.11
C ASP A 81 34.50 2.87 -12.40
N ILE A 82 33.24 2.56 -12.09
CA ILE A 82 32.85 1.30 -11.44
C ILE A 82 32.77 0.19 -12.49
N SER A 83 33.49 -0.91 -12.27
CA SER A 83 33.51 -2.00 -13.24
C SER A 83 32.18 -2.76 -13.28
N TRP A 84 31.86 -3.34 -14.45
CA TRP A 84 30.71 -4.25 -14.61
C TRP A 84 30.68 -5.37 -13.57
N ARG A 85 31.86 -5.91 -13.22
CA ARG A 85 31.99 -6.99 -12.24
C ARG A 85 31.59 -6.53 -10.84
N GLU A 86 31.96 -5.32 -10.46
CA GLU A 86 31.60 -4.74 -9.16
C GLU A 86 30.10 -4.47 -9.06
N ILE A 87 29.51 -3.84 -10.08
CA ILE A 87 28.05 -3.60 -10.12
C ILE A 87 27.28 -4.92 -10.03
N LYS A 88 27.66 -5.91 -10.84
CA LYS A 88 26.98 -7.22 -10.83
C LYS A 88 27.07 -7.89 -9.45
N ARG A 89 28.26 -7.86 -8.82
CA ARG A 89 28.46 -8.42 -7.48
C ARG A 89 27.67 -7.65 -6.41
N ALA A 90 27.58 -6.33 -6.52
CA ALA A 90 26.80 -5.50 -5.61
C ALA A 90 25.32 -5.83 -5.70
N VAL A 91 24.77 -5.93 -6.92
CA VAL A 91 23.38 -6.34 -7.15
C VAL A 91 23.11 -7.74 -6.63
N GLU A 92 24.03 -8.70 -6.85
CA GLU A 92 23.91 -10.06 -6.29
C GLU A 92 23.80 -10.04 -4.77
N LYS A 93 24.70 -9.34 -4.07
CA LYS A 93 24.65 -9.21 -2.62
C LYS A 93 23.41 -8.48 -2.12
N ALA A 94 22.96 -7.45 -2.84
CA ALA A 94 21.77 -6.68 -2.46
C ALA A 94 20.50 -7.55 -2.51
N VAL A 95 20.35 -8.38 -3.55
CA VAL A 95 19.21 -9.31 -3.66
C VAL A 95 19.28 -10.39 -2.59
N GLU A 96 20.48 -10.92 -2.29
CA GLU A 96 20.65 -11.91 -1.22
C GLU A 96 20.28 -11.34 0.16
N GLU A 97 20.71 -10.12 0.47
CA GLU A 97 20.37 -9.47 1.74
C GLU A 97 18.89 -9.07 1.82
N ASP A 98 18.29 -8.61 0.72
CA ASP A 98 16.86 -8.28 0.67
C ASP A 98 15.98 -9.51 1.00
N GLU A 99 16.28 -10.66 0.39
CA GLU A 99 15.58 -11.91 0.71
C GLU A 99 15.83 -12.37 2.16
N LYS A 100 17.03 -12.16 2.67
CA LYS A 100 17.36 -12.49 4.05
C LYS A 100 16.60 -11.62 5.05
N VAL A 101 16.55 -10.30 4.86
CA VAL A 101 15.80 -9.37 5.70
C VAL A 101 14.31 -9.73 5.70
N LYS A 102 13.73 -10.02 4.54
CA LYS A 102 12.35 -10.53 4.44
C LYS A 102 12.17 -11.84 5.21
N GLY A 103 13.14 -12.75 5.14
CA GLY A 103 13.18 -13.98 5.92
C GLY A 103 13.17 -13.73 7.43
N ASP A 104 14.02 -12.83 7.91
CA ASP A 104 14.13 -12.47 9.32
C ASP A 104 12.83 -11.85 9.85
N ILE A 105 12.18 -10.98 9.06
CA ILE A 105 10.89 -10.38 9.40
C ILE A 105 9.79 -11.44 9.50
N ARG A 106 9.71 -12.38 8.55
CA ARG A 106 8.74 -13.49 8.56
C ARG A 106 8.96 -14.43 9.74
N GLN A 107 10.22 -14.80 10.00
CA GLN A 107 10.58 -15.62 11.15
C GLN A 107 10.15 -14.93 12.44
N LYS A 108 10.40 -13.62 12.57
CA LYS A 108 10.02 -12.88 13.76
C LYS A 108 8.50 -12.77 13.93
N GLY A 109 7.77 -12.64 12.82
CA GLY A 109 6.32 -12.72 12.79
C GLY A 109 5.82 -14.05 13.35
N GLU A 110 6.33 -15.17 12.86
CA GLU A 110 5.96 -16.53 13.30
C GLU A 110 6.32 -16.79 14.78
N GLU A 111 7.49 -16.36 15.23
CA GLU A 111 7.86 -16.41 16.66
C GLU A 111 6.85 -15.64 17.53
N THR A 112 6.43 -14.47 17.06
CA THR A 112 5.48 -13.62 17.78
C THR A 112 4.09 -14.25 17.80
N LEU A 113 3.65 -14.87 16.69
CA LEU A 113 2.40 -15.62 16.64
C LEU A 113 2.38 -16.78 17.65
N LYS A 114 3.47 -17.54 17.71
CA LYS A 114 3.64 -18.63 18.69
C LYS A 114 3.60 -18.10 20.13
N TYR A 115 4.28 -16.99 20.40
CA TYR A 115 4.22 -16.31 21.69
C TYR A 115 2.80 -15.91 22.10
N LEU A 116 2.00 -15.40 21.16
CA LEU A 116 0.60 -15.03 21.42
C LEU A 116 -0.27 -16.26 21.72
N GLU A 117 -0.05 -17.38 21.04
CA GLU A 117 -0.74 -18.64 21.31
C GLU A 117 -0.38 -19.21 22.68
N GLU A 118 0.90 -19.22 23.06
CA GLU A 118 1.39 -19.76 24.34
C GLU A 118 0.96 -18.92 25.55
N THR A 119 0.89 -17.59 25.39
CA THR A 119 0.59 -16.67 26.49
C THR A 119 -0.87 -16.26 26.59
N GLY A 120 -1.68 -16.55 25.55
CA GLY A 120 -3.05 -16.04 25.43
C GLY A 120 -3.12 -14.52 25.25
N LYS A 121 -2.00 -13.86 24.92
CA LYS A 121 -1.97 -12.43 24.64
C LYS A 121 -2.58 -12.12 23.27
N LYS A 122 -2.89 -10.84 23.09
CA LYS A 122 -3.43 -10.29 21.85
C LYS A 122 -2.33 -9.60 21.05
N GLY A 123 -2.47 -9.63 19.73
CA GLY A 123 -1.62 -8.92 18.79
C GLY A 123 -2.41 -7.98 17.90
N ILE A 124 -1.76 -6.92 17.46
CA ILE A 124 -2.24 -6.04 16.39
C ILE A 124 -1.30 -6.18 15.21
N VAL A 125 -1.86 -6.47 14.04
CA VAL A 125 -1.17 -6.28 12.77
C VAL A 125 -1.35 -4.82 12.37
N LEU A 126 -0.30 -4.03 12.54
CA LEU A 126 -0.26 -2.64 12.15
C LEU A 126 0.17 -2.56 10.69
N ALA A 127 -0.81 -2.38 9.81
CA ALA A 127 -0.59 -2.40 8.37
C ALA A 127 -0.64 -0.99 7.79
N GLY A 128 0.17 -0.72 6.77
CA GLY A 128 0.22 0.62 6.20
C GLY A 128 0.92 0.70 4.85
N ARG A 129 1.80 1.69 4.71
CA ARG A 129 2.66 1.93 3.57
C ARG A 129 4.11 1.84 4.04
N PRO A 130 5.07 1.58 3.13
CA PRO A 130 6.48 1.47 3.51
C PRO A 130 7.00 2.69 4.29
N TYR A 131 6.56 3.90 3.94
CA TYR A 131 6.97 5.13 4.62
C TYR A 131 6.36 5.29 6.01
N HIS A 132 5.31 4.56 6.38
CA HIS A 132 4.76 4.59 7.74
C HIS A 132 5.71 3.95 8.77
N ILE A 133 6.79 3.29 8.36
CA ILE A 133 7.83 2.85 9.29
C ILE A 133 8.60 4.02 9.91
N ASP A 134 8.60 5.18 9.24
CA ASP A 134 9.27 6.38 9.72
C ASP A 134 8.65 6.84 11.06
N PRO A 135 9.44 6.98 12.14
CA PRO A 135 8.97 7.48 13.43
C PRO A 135 8.29 8.85 13.36
N GLU A 136 8.69 9.71 12.40
CA GLU A 136 8.09 11.02 12.18
C GLU A 136 6.70 10.93 11.54
N ILE A 137 6.31 9.75 11.03
CA ILE A 137 5.02 9.52 10.37
C ILE A 137 4.10 8.63 11.21
N ASN A 138 4.61 7.54 11.80
CA ASN A 138 3.77 6.70 12.68
C ASN A 138 3.59 7.28 14.08
N HIS A 139 4.35 8.31 14.45
CA HIS A 139 4.26 9.02 15.73
C HIS A 139 4.34 8.11 16.97
N GLY A 140 4.94 6.92 16.87
CA GLY A 140 5.03 5.99 18.00
C GLY A 140 3.74 5.21 18.30
N ILE A 141 2.80 5.11 17.35
CA ILE A 141 1.63 4.20 17.43
C ILE A 141 2.03 2.77 17.85
N PRO A 142 3.12 2.16 17.34
CA PRO A 142 3.57 0.85 17.83
C PRO A 142 3.79 0.81 19.34
N ASN A 143 4.38 1.86 19.92
CA ASN A 143 4.66 1.97 21.36
C ASN A 143 3.37 2.11 22.18
N ILE A 144 2.34 2.74 21.63
CA ILE A 144 1.03 2.83 22.27
C ILE A 144 0.40 1.44 22.35
N ILE A 145 0.45 0.67 21.27
CA ILE A 145 -0.10 -0.70 21.22
C ILE A 145 0.61 -1.60 22.23
N THR A 146 1.95 -1.60 22.23
CA THR A 146 2.74 -2.40 23.20
C THR A 146 2.53 -1.94 24.64
N GLY A 147 2.35 -0.62 24.86
CA GLY A 147 1.99 -0.06 26.17
C GLY A 147 0.64 -0.54 26.71
N PHE A 148 -0.27 -1.00 25.84
CA PHE A 148 -1.51 -1.67 26.24
C PHE A 148 -1.38 -3.19 26.40
N GLY A 149 -0.17 -3.73 26.31
CA GLY A 149 0.14 -5.15 26.54
C GLY A 149 -0.10 -6.06 25.34
N MET A 150 -0.31 -5.50 24.15
CA MET A 150 -0.52 -6.24 22.90
C MET A 150 0.78 -6.31 22.10
N ALA A 151 1.03 -7.42 21.40
CA ALA A 151 2.13 -7.49 20.44
C ALA A 151 1.82 -6.65 19.20
N VAL A 152 2.85 -6.17 18.50
CA VAL A 152 2.72 -5.49 17.20
C VAL A 152 3.41 -6.34 16.15
N LEU A 153 2.69 -6.63 15.06
CA LEU A 153 3.20 -7.27 13.86
C LEU A 153 3.01 -6.31 12.68
N THR A 154 3.84 -6.42 11.64
CA THR A 154 3.69 -5.72 10.36
C THR A 154 3.03 -6.61 9.32
N GLU A 155 2.47 -6.06 8.25
CA GLU A 155 1.82 -6.88 7.22
C GLU A 155 2.79 -7.89 6.57
N ASP A 156 4.03 -7.48 6.32
CA ASP A 156 5.06 -8.31 5.67
C ASP A 156 5.58 -9.45 6.57
N SER A 157 5.38 -9.35 7.89
CA SER A 157 5.72 -10.42 8.84
C SER A 157 4.77 -11.61 8.81
N ILE A 158 3.56 -11.45 8.24
CA ILE A 158 2.51 -12.49 8.23
C ILE A 158 1.84 -12.69 6.87
N ALA A 159 2.09 -11.83 5.87
CA ALA A 159 1.42 -11.90 4.57
C ALA A 159 1.61 -13.26 3.86
N HIS A 160 2.75 -13.93 4.02
CA HIS A 160 3.01 -15.25 3.44
C HIS A 160 2.13 -16.36 4.01
N LEU A 161 1.52 -16.15 5.18
CA LEU A 161 0.60 -17.10 5.81
C LEU A 161 -0.85 -16.91 5.34
N GLY A 162 -1.15 -15.77 4.72
CA GLY A 162 -2.47 -15.42 4.24
C GLY A 162 -2.80 -16.02 2.88
N LYS A 163 -4.07 -16.38 2.67
CA LYS A 163 -4.58 -16.85 1.37
C LYS A 163 -5.77 -16.01 0.96
N ILE A 164 -5.71 -15.37 -0.20
CA ILE A 164 -6.81 -14.53 -0.70
C ILE A 164 -7.93 -15.41 -1.25
N GLN A 165 -9.17 -15.08 -0.89
CA GLN A 165 -10.37 -15.60 -1.55
C GLN A 165 -10.62 -14.78 -2.81
N HIS A 166 -10.37 -15.38 -3.96
CA HIS A 166 -10.53 -14.71 -5.24
C HIS A 166 -11.94 -14.85 -5.82
N PRO A 167 -12.38 -13.87 -6.62
CA PRO A 167 -11.63 -12.66 -6.98
C PRO A 167 -11.87 -11.52 -5.97
N LEU A 168 -10.85 -10.70 -5.72
CA LEU A 168 -11.01 -9.44 -4.99
C LEU A 168 -11.87 -8.45 -5.79
N ARG A 169 -12.63 -7.56 -5.12
CA ARG A 169 -13.35 -6.46 -5.80
C ARG A 169 -12.38 -5.56 -6.57
N VAL A 170 -11.21 -5.32 -5.98
CA VAL A 170 -10.16 -4.48 -6.51
C VAL A 170 -9.24 -5.23 -7.49
N VAL A 171 -8.39 -4.48 -8.18
CA VAL A 171 -7.30 -5.04 -8.99
C VAL A 171 -6.05 -5.11 -8.12
N ASP A 172 -5.56 -6.33 -7.86
CA ASP A 172 -4.36 -6.57 -7.06
C ASP A 172 -3.10 -6.32 -7.90
N GLN A 173 -2.73 -5.05 -8.10
CA GLN A 173 -1.62 -4.65 -8.98
C GLN A 173 -0.45 -3.95 -8.30
N TRP A 174 -0.52 -3.73 -6.99
CA TRP A 174 0.52 -3.04 -6.22
C TRP A 174 1.06 -3.93 -5.12
N THR A 175 2.37 -4.18 -5.10
CA THR A 175 2.98 -5.21 -4.24
C THR A 175 2.71 -5.00 -2.75
N TYR A 176 2.79 -3.77 -2.25
CA TYR A 176 2.51 -3.49 -0.83
C TYR A 176 1.05 -3.71 -0.45
N HIS A 177 0.11 -3.43 -1.37
CA HIS A 177 -1.30 -3.72 -1.15
C HIS A 177 -1.60 -5.22 -1.24
N SER A 178 -0.89 -5.94 -2.11
CA SER A 178 -0.95 -7.40 -2.18
C SER A 178 -0.57 -8.04 -0.83
N ARG A 179 0.43 -7.49 -0.13
CA ARG A 179 0.79 -7.89 1.25
C ARG A 179 -0.34 -7.59 2.23
N LEU A 180 -0.88 -6.37 2.19
CA LEU A 180 -1.99 -5.93 3.04
C LEU A 180 -3.21 -6.84 2.93
N TYR A 181 -3.65 -7.21 1.72
CA TYR A 181 -4.81 -8.10 1.53
C TYR A 181 -4.57 -9.50 2.08
N ARG A 182 -3.34 -10.03 1.95
CA ARG A 182 -2.98 -11.34 2.51
C ARG A 182 -2.89 -11.30 4.02
N ALA A 183 -2.28 -10.26 4.60
CA ALA A 183 -2.25 -10.05 6.04
C ALA A 183 -3.68 -9.97 6.61
N ALA A 184 -4.58 -9.21 5.98
CA ALA A 184 -5.99 -9.15 6.36
C ALA A 184 -6.66 -10.52 6.28
N SER A 185 -6.40 -11.29 5.21
CA SER A 185 -6.96 -12.64 5.05
C SER A 185 -6.41 -13.64 6.07
N PHE A 186 -5.19 -13.45 6.57
CA PHE A 186 -4.68 -14.24 7.68
C PHE A 186 -5.31 -13.84 9.02
N VAL A 187 -5.39 -12.54 9.29
CA VAL A 187 -5.94 -11.99 10.54
C VAL A 187 -7.40 -12.36 10.73
N LYS A 188 -8.19 -12.42 9.65
CA LYS A 188 -9.63 -12.68 9.76
C LYS A 188 -9.96 -14.02 10.44
N ASP A 189 -9.05 -14.99 10.35
CA ASP A 189 -9.21 -16.34 10.88
C ASP A 189 -8.57 -16.52 12.28
N LYS A 190 -8.06 -15.44 12.88
CA LYS A 190 -7.32 -15.48 14.16
C LYS A 190 -8.05 -14.69 15.25
N ALA A 191 -8.36 -15.36 16.36
CA ALA A 191 -9.16 -14.75 17.45
C ALA A 191 -8.33 -13.75 18.27
N ASN A 192 -7.03 -14.01 18.41
CA ASN A 192 -6.09 -13.22 19.19
C ASN A 192 -5.37 -12.12 18.38
N LEU A 193 -5.74 -11.91 17.11
CA LEU A 193 -5.17 -10.86 16.25
C LEU A 193 -6.24 -9.91 15.75
N GLU A 194 -6.00 -8.61 15.77
CA GLU A 194 -6.80 -7.64 14.98
C GLU A 194 -5.88 -6.87 14.04
N LEU A 195 -6.45 -6.26 13.00
CA LEU A 195 -5.72 -5.43 12.05
C LEU A 195 -6.06 -3.96 12.28
N VAL A 196 -5.02 -3.14 12.37
CA VAL A 196 -5.13 -1.69 12.37
C VAL A 196 -4.46 -1.17 11.10
N GLN A 197 -5.23 -0.54 10.23
CA GLN A 197 -4.70 0.04 9.00
C GLN A 197 -4.38 1.52 9.21
N LEU A 198 -3.14 1.91 8.92
CA LEU A 198 -2.71 3.29 8.80
C LEU A 198 -3.14 3.83 7.43
N ASN A 199 -3.71 5.02 7.43
CA ASN A 199 -4.26 5.71 6.26
C ASN A 199 -3.68 7.13 6.19
N SER A 200 -3.16 7.51 5.03
CA SER A 200 -2.59 8.85 4.82
C SER A 200 -3.58 9.74 4.07
N PHE A 201 -3.73 10.98 4.53
CA PHE A 201 -4.63 11.95 3.91
C PHE A 201 -4.28 12.18 2.43
N GLY A 202 -5.30 12.24 1.57
CA GLY A 202 -5.12 12.48 0.13
C GLY A 202 -4.59 11.29 -0.68
N CYS A 203 -4.36 10.12 -0.07
CA CYS A 203 -3.96 8.93 -0.82
C CYS A 203 -5.16 8.28 -1.52
N GLY A 204 -5.29 8.49 -2.83
CA GLY A 204 -6.39 7.90 -3.62
C GLY A 204 -6.41 6.37 -3.63
N LEU A 205 -5.25 5.72 -3.45
CA LEU A 205 -5.14 4.27 -3.30
C LEU A 205 -5.76 3.78 -2.00
N ASP A 206 -5.62 4.56 -0.92
CA ASP A 206 -6.13 4.16 0.37
C ASP A 206 -7.65 3.99 0.32
N ALA A 207 -8.37 4.90 -0.34
CA ALA A 207 -9.82 4.84 -0.50
C ALA A 207 -10.32 3.52 -1.10
N VAL A 208 -9.53 2.88 -1.98
CA VAL A 208 -9.88 1.60 -2.59
C VAL A 208 -9.46 0.43 -1.69
N THR A 209 -8.31 0.57 -1.02
CA THR A 209 -7.73 -0.53 -0.24
C THR A 209 -8.38 -0.70 1.12
N THR A 210 -8.85 0.40 1.73
CA THR A 210 -9.54 0.36 3.01
C THR A 210 -10.81 -0.46 2.92
N ASP A 211 -11.62 -0.24 1.88
CA ASP A 211 -12.85 -0.98 1.72
C ASP A 211 -12.59 -2.47 1.44
N GLN A 212 -11.56 -2.80 0.65
CA GLN A 212 -11.23 -4.19 0.37
C GLN A 212 -10.76 -4.93 1.63
N VAL A 213 -9.98 -4.28 2.48
CA VAL A 213 -9.55 -4.84 3.77
C VAL A 213 -10.73 -4.98 4.73
N GLU A 214 -11.61 -3.96 4.76
CA GLU A 214 -12.85 -4.00 5.53
C GLU A 214 -13.73 -5.19 5.15
N GLU A 215 -13.92 -5.44 3.85
CA GLU A 215 -14.67 -6.59 3.33
C GLU A 215 -14.07 -7.92 3.79
N ILE A 216 -12.75 -8.06 3.68
CA ILE A 216 -12.02 -9.27 4.09
C ILE A 216 -12.25 -9.55 5.58
N LEU A 217 -12.08 -8.54 6.43
CA LEU A 217 -12.22 -8.69 7.89
C LEU A 217 -13.69 -8.87 8.31
N SER A 218 -14.60 -8.08 7.74
CA SER A 218 -16.03 -8.10 8.06
C SER A 218 -16.70 -9.41 7.66
N SER A 219 -16.17 -10.12 6.64
CA SER A 219 -16.66 -11.45 6.27
C SER A 219 -16.64 -12.45 7.44
N CYS A 220 -15.71 -12.27 8.40
CA CYS A 220 -15.59 -13.09 9.60
C CYS A 220 -15.99 -12.31 10.89
N GLU A 221 -16.77 -11.24 10.76
CA GLU A 221 -17.24 -10.36 11.85
C GLU A 221 -16.10 -9.69 12.67
N LYS A 222 -14.91 -9.52 12.08
CA LYS A 222 -13.76 -8.86 12.73
C LYS A 222 -13.93 -7.35 12.77
N ILE A 223 -13.24 -6.70 13.71
CA ILE A 223 -13.32 -5.24 13.86
C ILE A 223 -12.29 -4.61 12.91
N TYR A 224 -12.78 -3.95 11.87
CA TYR A 224 -11.90 -3.15 11.03
C TYR A 224 -11.60 -1.80 11.71
N THR A 225 -10.31 -1.50 11.93
CA THR A 225 -9.87 -0.24 12.54
C THR A 225 -8.94 0.50 11.61
N VAL A 226 -9.28 1.75 11.30
CA VAL A 226 -8.44 2.66 10.53
C VAL A 226 -7.94 3.79 11.42
N LEU A 227 -6.65 4.08 11.35
CA LEU A 227 -6.03 5.27 11.93
C LEU A 227 -5.56 6.17 10.81
N LYS A 228 -6.16 7.37 10.72
CA LYS A 228 -5.68 8.41 9.83
C LYS A 228 -4.45 9.07 10.45
N ILE A 229 -3.37 9.11 9.70
CA ILE A 229 -2.10 9.74 10.05
C ILE A 229 -1.83 10.87 9.04
N ASP A 230 -0.97 11.83 9.39
CA ASP A 230 -0.58 13.01 8.60
C ASP A 230 -1.45 14.29 8.68
N GLU A 231 -2.63 14.26 9.30
CA GLU A 231 -3.47 15.48 9.40
C GLU A 231 -3.11 16.37 10.61
N ILE A 232 -2.82 15.77 11.76
CA ILE A 232 -2.45 16.42 13.04
C ILE A 232 -1.69 15.40 13.91
N ASP A 233 -0.65 15.83 14.65
CA ASP A 233 -0.01 15.07 15.75
C ASP A 233 -1.01 14.77 16.89
N ASN A 234 -1.95 13.85 16.66
CA ASN A 234 -3.01 13.52 17.62
C ASN A 234 -2.86 12.11 18.16
N LEU A 235 -1.73 11.87 18.83
CA LEU A 235 -1.50 10.64 19.60
C LEU A 235 -2.60 10.37 20.62
N GLY A 236 -3.28 11.41 21.11
CA GLY A 236 -4.45 11.27 21.98
C GLY A 236 -5.59 10.49 21.30
N ALA A 237 -5.98 10.89 20.09
CA ALA A 237 -7.03 10.22 19.32
C ALA A 237 -6.63 8.77 18.97
N ALA A 238 -5.38 8.55 18.52
CA ALA A 238 -4.88 7.21 18.24
C ALA A 238 -4.90 6.32 19.50
N LYS A 239 -4.45 6.84 20.64
CA LYS A 239 -4.47 6.15 21.93
C LYS A 239 -5.87 5.80 22.40
N ILE A 240 -6.85 6.69 22.20
CA ILE A 240 -8.26 6.42 22.52
C ILE A 240 -8.79 5.29 21.62
N ARG A 241 -8.55 5.35 20.30
CA ARG A 241 -8.99 4.31 19.37
C ARG A 241 -8.40 2.93 19.69
N ILE A 242 -7.09 2.87 19.96
CA ILE A 242 -6.42 1.60 20.34
C ILE A 242 -6.96 1.07 21.67
N ARG A 243 -7.22 1.95 22.66
CA ARG A 243 -7.83 1.55 23.93
C ARG A 243 -9.24 0.98 23.72
N SER A 244 -10.05 1.64 22.90
CA SER A 244 -11.41 1.19 22.57
C SER A 244 -11.40 -0.14 21.83
N LEU A 245 -10.48 -0.33 20.88
CA LEU A 245 -10.28 -1.60 20.19
C LEU A 245 -9.95 -2.71 21.19
N LYS A 246 -8.98 -2.49 22.09
CA LYS A 246 -8.64 -3.47 23.14
C LYS A 246 -9.85 -3.81 24.01
N ALA A 247 -10.60 -2.79 24.45
CA ALA A 247 -11.79 -3.01 25.27
C ALA A 247 -12.85 -3.85 24.53
N ALA A 248 -13.07 -3.59 23.24
CA ALA A 248 -13.97 -4.37 22.40
C ALA A 248 -13.49 -5.82 22.22
N MET A 249 -12.19 -6.03 22.05
CA MET A 249 -11.61 -7.39 22.02
C MET A 249 -11.83 -8.10 23.36
N ASP A 250 -11.61 -7.42 24.49
CA ASP A 250 -11.78 -8.01 25.83
C ASP A 250 -13.25 -8.31 26.17
N GLU A 251 -14.19 -7.53 25.62
CA GLU A 251 -15.62 -7.80 25.71
C GLU A 251 -16.04 -9.00 24.86
N ARG A 252 -15.56 -9.11 23.62
CA ARG A 252 -15.81 -10.26 22.74
C ARG A 252 -15.36 -11.58 23.36
N ASP A 253 -14.19 -11.60 23.98
CA ASP A 253 -13.68 -12.79 24.68
C ASP A 253 -14.58 -13.19 25.86
N ARG A 254 -15.01 -12.21 26.68
CA ARG A 254 -15.92 -12.45 27.81
C ARG A 254 -17.27 -13.00 27.36
N ASN A 255 -17.74 -12.59 26.18
CA ASN A 255 -18.99 -13.06 25.59
C ASN A 255 -18.82 -14.36 24.78
N GLY A 256 -17.62 -14.97 24.75
CA GLY A 256 -17.36 -16.21 24.05
C GLY A 256 -17.49 -16.11 22.53
N PHE A 257 -17.13 -14.95 21.94
CA PHE A 257 -17.19 -14.74 20.50
C PHE A 257 -16.36 -15.79 19.76
N THR A 258 -17.00 -16.45 18.79
CA THR A 258 -16.36 -17.41 17.88
C THR A 258 -16.35 -16.85 16.47
N ILE A 259 -15.19 -16.95 15.81
CA ILE A 259 -15.04 -16.53 14.41
C ILE A 259 -15.97 -17.34 13.52
N LYS A 260 -16.78 -16.66 12.73
CA LYS A 260 -17.59 -17.28 11.68
C LYS A 260 -16.77 -17.40 10.41
N LYS A 261 -16.99 -18.48 9.65
CA LYS A 261 -16.38 -18.62 8.33
C LYS A 261 -17.07 -17.66 7.35
N GLY A 262 -16.30 -16.70 6.84
CA GLY A 262 -16.70 -15.76 5.81
C GLY A 262 -16.08 -16.06 4.45
N ASP A 263 -16.78 -15.63 3.40
CA ASP A 263 -16.19 -15.47 2.08
C ASP A 263 -16.19 -13.99 1.69
N ALA A 264 -15.00 -13.47 1.42
CA ALA A 264 -14.80 -12.10 0.96
C ALA A 264 -14.62 -12.02 -0.57
N SER A 265 -14.82 -13.12 -1.29
CA SER A 265 -14.78 -13.12 -2.75
C SER A 265 -15.89 -12.24 -3.34
N CYS A 266 -15.54 -11.44 -4.34
CA CYS A 266 -16.47 -10.58 -5.04
C CYS A 266 -16.94 -11.28 -6.32
N LYS A 267 -18.22 -11.19 -6.68
CA LYS A 267 -18.67 -11.66 -7.99
C LYS A 267 -18.33 -10.62 -9.06
N LYS A 268 -17.24 -10.82 -9.80
CA LYS A 268 -16.91 -9.98 -10.97
C LYS A 268 -17.88 -10.25 -12.13
N VAL A 269 -18.62 -9.22 -12.53
CA VAL A 269 -19.38 -9.23 -13.78
C VAL A 269 -18.51 -8.61 -14.87
N LEU A 270 -18.03 -9.45 -15.78
CA LEU A 270 -17.24 -8.98 -16.92
C LEU A 270 -18.13 -8.33 -17.96
N PHE A 271 -17.67 -7.20 -18.51
CA PHE A 271 -18.34 -6.55 -19.62
C PHE A 271 -18.22 -7.42 -20.88
N THR A 272 -19.34 -7.80 -21.50
CA THR A 272 -19.36 -8.68 -22.67
C THR A 272 -19.59 -7.91 -23.98
N GLU A 273 -19.30 -8.56 -25.12
CA GLU A 273 -19.59 -7.98 -26.43
C GLU A 273 -21.09 -7.69 -26.65
N GLU A 274 -21.97 -8.49 -26.04
CA GLU A 274 -23.41 -8.20 -26.07
C GLU A 274 -23.77 -6.95 -25.26
N MET A 275 -23.11 -6.76 -24.10
CA MET A 275 -23.32 -5.59 -23.26
C MET A 275 -22.91 -4.30 -23.97
N ARG A 276 -21.86 -4.34 -24.81
CA ARG A 276 -21.43 -3.22 -25.67
C ARG A 276 -22.55 -2.62 -26.51
N LYS A 277 -23.50 -3.45 -26.98
CA LYS A 277 -24.65 -3.00 -27.78
C LYS A 277 -25.85 -2.55 -26.94
N LYS A 278 -25.93 -2.99 -25.68
CA LYS A 278 -27.13 -2.86 -24.83
C LYS A 278 -26.98 -1.85 -23.68
N HIS A 279 -25.77 -1.64 -23.18
CA HIS A 279 -25.50 -0.85 -21.99
C HIS A 279 -24.91 0.51 -22.34
N THR A 280 -25.29 1.54 -21.58
CA THR A 280 -24.63 2.84 -21.59
C THR A 280 -23.50 2.83 -20.57
N ILE A 281 -22.29 3.15 -21.00
CA ILE A 281 -21.12 3.33 -20.15
C ILE A 281 -21.11 4.79 -19.67
N LEU A 282 -21.38 4.99 -18.38
CA LEU A 282 -21.34 6.31 -17.77
C LEU A 282 -19.92 6.62 -17.31
N VAL A 283 -19.39 7.76 -17.73
CA VAL A 283 -18.03 8.19 -17.36
C VAL A 283 -18.10 9.55 -16.66
N PRO A 284 -17.50 9.71 -15.47
CA PRO A 284 -17.44 11.00 -14.82
C PRO A 284 -16.62 12.00 -15.66
N GLN A 285 -17.04 13.27 -15.66
CA GLN A 285 -16.31 14.33 -16.34
C GLN A 285 -15.03 14.68 -15.55
N MET A 286 -13.88 14.18 -16.01
CA MET A 286 -12.58 14.46 -15.37
C MET A 286 -11.75 15.53 -16.09
N SER A 287 -12.06 15.84 -17.35
CA SER A 287 -11.36 16.88 -18.11
C SER A 287 -12.27 17.42 -19.22
N PRO A 288 -12.76 18.68 -19.10
CA PRO A 288 -13.83 19.20 -19.95
C PRO A 288 -13.60 19.03 -21.46
N ILE A 289 -12.36 19.20 -21.91
CA ILE A 289 -12.01 19.14 -23.33
C ILE A 289 -11.74 17.70 -23.76
N HIS A 290 -10.87 16.98 -23.04
CA HIS A 290 -10.42 15.66 -23.46
C HIS A 290 -11.53 14.62 -23.42
N PHE A 291 -12.40 14.64 -22.41
CA PHE A 291 -13.42 13.60 -22.23
C PHE A 291 -14.56 13.72 -23.25
N GLN A 292 -14.86 14.92 -23.74
CA GLN A 292 -15.80 15.09 -24.86
C GLN A 292 -15.28 14.42 -26.14
N LEU A 293 -13.98 14.54 -26.42
CA LEU A 293 -13.36 13.86 -27.55
C LEU A 293 -13.33 12.34 -27.37
N LEU A 294 -13.10 11.87 -26.14
CA LEU A 294 -13.16 10.44 -25.81
C LEU A 294 -14.56 9.88 -25.99
N GLU A 295 -15.62 10.61 -25.61
CA GLU A 295 -17.01 10.19 -25.83
C GLU A 295 -17.26 9.85 -27.30
N GLU A 296 -16.94 10.78 -28.19
CA GLU A 296 -17.10 10.58 -29.63
C GLU A 296 -16.23 9.44 -30.16
N ALA A 297 -14.96 9.36 -29.73
CA ALA A 297 -14.05 8.30 -30.17
C ALA A 297 -14.55 6.90 -29.77
N PHE A 298 -15.08 6.74 -28.56
CA PHE A 298 -15.65 5.48 -28.09
C PHE A 298 -16.97 5.14 -28.79
N ASN A 299 -17.81 6.15 -29.06
CA ASN A 299 -19.07 5.98 -29.78
C ASN A 299 -18.85 5.55 -31.23
N VAL A 300 -17.90 6.17 -31.95
CA VAL A 300 -17.48 5.73 -33.29
C VAL A 300 -16.87 4.33 -33.24
N SER A 301 -16.15 4.02 -32.18
CA SER A 301 -15.64 2.67 -31.91
C SER A 301 -16.72 1.70 -31.45
N GLY A 302 -18.01 2.02 -31.53
CA GLY A 302 -19.13 1.10 -31.28
C GLY A 302 -19.38 0.77 -29.81
N TYR A 303 -18.92 1.61 -28.87
CA TYR A 303 -19.39 1.62 -27.49
C TYR A 303 -20.53 2.63 -27.37
N ASN A 304 -21.38 2.53 -26.35
CA ASN A 304 -22.36 3.57 -26.04
C ASN A 304 -21.88 4.29 -24.78
N LEU A 305 -20.96 5.24 -24.95
CA LEU A 305 -20.34 5.99 -23.86
C LEU A 305 -21.04 7.33 -23.70
N LYS A 306 -21.34 7.72 -22.46
CA LYS A 306 -21.89 9.03 -22.12
C LYS A 306 -21.09 9.65 -20.99
N VAL A 307 -20.46 10.80 -21.26
CA VAL A 307 -19.79 11.56 -20.22
C VAL A 307 -20.86 12.32 -19.43
N LEU A 308 -20.81 12.16 -18.12
CA LEU A 308 -21.72 12.85 -17.20
C LEU A 308 -21.47 14.37 -17.27
N PRO A 309 -22.48 15.21 -17.01
CA PRO A 309 -22.29 16.65 -16.96
C PRO A 309 -21.28 17.03 -15.86
N TYR A 310 -20.72 18.23 -15.96
CA TYR A 310 -19.87 18.78 -14.91
C TYR A 310 -20.60 18.78 -13.57
N VAL A 311 -19.91 18.38 -12.50
CA VAL A 311 -20.48 18.33 -11.15
C VAL A 311 -20.71 19.77 -10.68
N ASP A 312 -21.97 20.18 -10.63
CA ASP A 312 -22.34 21.51 -10.13
C ASP A 312 -22.42 21.52 -8.60
N LYS A 313 -22.53 22.72 -8.02
CA LYS A 313 -22.59 22.88 -6.57
C LYS A 313 -23.77 22.12 -5.94
N LYS A 314 -24.89 22.00 -6.65
CA LYS A 314 -26.06 21.24 -6.18
C LYS A 314 -25.76 19.76 -6.05
N ALA A 315 -25.09 19.16 -7.03
CA ALA A 315 -24.65 17.78 -6.98
C ALA A 315 -23.69 17.52 -5.81
N ILE A 316 -22.80 18.48 -5.50
CA ILE A 316 -21.91 18.41 -4.33
C ILE A 316 -22.71 18.49 -3.03
N ASP A 317 -23.64 19.44 -2.93
CA ASP A 317 -24.47 19.66 -1.74
C ASP A 317 -25.36 18.44 -1.45
N GLU A 318 -25.97 17.84 -2.48
CA GLU A 318 -26.72 16.58 -2.36
C GLU A 318 -25.82 15.41 -1.94
N GLY A 319 -24.67 15.25 -2.59
CA GLY A 319 -23.73 14.17 -2.25
C GLY A 319 -23.13 14.28 -0.84
N SER A 320 -22.98 15.50 -0.32
CA SER A 320 -22.48 15.75 1.05
C SER A 320 -23.58 15.63 2.13
N SER A 321 -24.84 15.51 1.71
CA SER A 321 -26.01 15.38 2.59
C SER A 321 -26.47 13.94 2.82
N MET A 322 -25.86 12.96 2.13
CA MET A 322 -26.06 11.52 2.31
C MET A 322 -24.99 10.92 3.22
#